data_AF-A0A8T5QK24-F1
#
_entry.id   AF-A0A8T5QK24-F1
#
_cell.length_a   1.000
_cell.length_b   1.000
_cell.length_c   1.000
_cell.angle_alpha   90.00
_cell.angle_beta   90.00
_cell.angle_gamma   90.00
#
_symmetry.space_group_name_H-M   'P 1'
#
loop_
_entity.id
_entity.type
_entity.pdbx_description
1 polymer ?
#
loop_
_entity_poly.entity_id
_entity_poly.type
_entity_poly.pdbx_seq_one_letter_code
_entity_poly.pdbx_strand_id
1 'polypeptide(L)' 'MAKCPYCKLEVDFKNIEKEKRGIGILMQEIMYVCPHCRCILGVSRGKFTG' A
#
# COMPACT_ATOMS: atom_id res chain seq x y z
N MET A 1 3.58 9.56 -11.88
CA MET A 1 4.55 8.83 -11.03
C MET A 1 4.72 9.59 -9.74
N ALA A 2 4.94 8.89 -8.62
CA ALA A 2 5.21 9.51 -7.32
C ALA A 2 6.63 9.15 -6.87
N LYS A 3 7.30 10.04 -6.16
CA LYS A 3 8.62 9.77 -5.60
C LYS A 3 8.47 9.13 -4.23
N CYS A 4 9.16 8.00 -4.00
CA CYS A 4 9.19 7.41 -2.66
C CYS A 4 9.92 8.36 -1.70
N PRO A 5 9.33 8.72 -0.54
CA PRO A 5 9.97 9.62 0.42
C PRO A 5 11.18 8.99 1.12
N TYR A 6 11.29 7.65 1.09
CA TYR A 6 12.35 6.89 1.75
C TYR A 6 13.57 6.68 0.84
N CYS A 7 13.39 5.96 -0.28
CA CYS A 7 14.49 5.64 -1.19
C CYS A 7 14.70 6.67 -2.31
N LYS A 8 13.82 7.68 -2.42
CA LYS A 8 13.89 8.74 -3.44
C LYS A 8 13.77 8.25 -4.89
N LEU A 9 13.49 6.97 -5.12
CA LEU A 9 13.22 6.41 -6.45
C LEU A 9 11.79 6.72 -6.89
N GLU A 10 11.60 6.76 -8.21
CA GLU A 10 10.27 6.91 -8.79
C GLU A 10 9.47 5.62 -8.66
N VAL A 11 8.22 5.78 -8.24
CA VAL A 11 7.24 4.72 -8.07
C VAL A 11 6.10 5.00 -9.04
N ASP A 12 5.84 4.05 -9.92
CA ASP A 12 4.63 4.04 -10.72
C ASP A 12 3.49 3.45 -9.88
N PHE A 13 2.35 4.15 -9.84
CA PHE A 13 1.13 3.65 -9.21
C PHE A 13 0.61 2.37 -9.87
N LYS A 14 0.98 2.08 -11.12
CA LYS A 14 0.69 0.81 -11.78
C LYS A 14 1.48 -0.37 -11.18
N ASN A 15 2.69 -0.11 -10.70
CA ASN A 15 3.63 -1.11 -10.17
C ASN A 15 3.77 -1.04 -8.65
N ILE A 16 2.91 -0.29 -7.96
CA ILE A 16 2.95 -0.19 -6.50
C ILE A 16 2.43 -1.50 -5.90
N GLU A 17 3.22 -2.09 -5.00
CA GLU A 17 2.82 -3.32 -4.31
C GLU A 17 1.70 -3.00 -3.31
N LYS A 18 0.73 -3.92 -3.21
CA LYS A 18 -0.40 -3.79 -2.29
C LYS A 18 -0.44 -5.03 -1.41
N GLU A 19 -0.09 -4.87 -0.15
CA GLU A 19 -0.27 -5.92 0.85
C GLU A 19 -1.62 -5.76 1.52
N LYS A 20 -2.38 -6.85 1.63
CA LYS A 20 -3.63 -6.85 2.38
C LYS A 20 -3.37 -7.50 3.73
N ARG A 21 -3.65 -6.79 4.82
CA ARG A 21 -3.61 -7.37 6.17
C ARG A 21 -5.03 -7.50 6.72
N GLY A 22 -5.37 -8.71 7.13
CA GLY A 22 -6.65 -9.05 7.74
C GLY A 22 -6.74 -10.55 8.03
N ILE A 23 -7.44 -10.90 9.10
CA ILE A 23 -7.69 -12.30 9.49
C ILE A 23 -9.16 -12.60 9.13
N GLY A 24 -9.37 -13.43 8.10
CA GLY A 24 -10.71 -13.87 7.68
C GLY A 24 -11.57 -12.79 7.00
N ILE A 25 -12.88 -12.80 7.25
CA ILE A 25 -13.92 -11.95 6.62
C ILE A 25 -13.71 -10.45 6.94
N LEU A 26 -12.91 -10.13 7.95
CA LEU A 26 -12.51 -8.78 8.34
C LEU A 26 -11.22 -8.34 7.64
N MET A 27 -11.18 -8.38 6.30
CA MET A 27 -10.04 -7.81 5.58
C MET A 27 -10.13 -6.28 5.59
N GLN A 28 -9.45 -5.65 6.54
CA GLN A 28 -9.69 -4.24 6.89
C GLN A 28 -8.71 -3.26 6.21
N GLU A 29 -7.50 -3.66 5.82
CA GLU A 29 -6.46 -2.67 5.45
C GLU A 29 -5.63 -3.09 4.23
N ILE A 30 -5.59 -2.20 3.22
CA ILE A 30 -4.70 -2.27 2.06
C ILE A 30 -3.49 -1.37 2.35
N MET A 31 -2.30 -1.95 2.40
CA MET A 31 -1.04 -1.25 2.57
C MET A 31 -0.37 -1.08 1.20
N TYR A 32 -0.06 0.15 0.82
CA TYR A 32 0.71 0.46 -0.37
C TYR A 32 2.19 0.43 -0.01
N VAL A 33 2.96 -0.37 -0.73
CA VAL A 33 4.37 -0.66 -0.44
C VAL A 33 5.23 -0.24 -1.63
N CYS A 34 6.36 0.42 -1.34
CA CYS A 34 7.33 0.79 -2.37
C CYS A 34 8.01 -0.47 -2.94
N PRO A 35 8.02 -0.69 -4.27
CA PRO A 35 8.63 -1.89 -4.86
C PRO A 35 10.17 -1.92 -4.74
N HIS A 36 10.81 -0.78 -4.45
CA HIS A 36 12.27 -0.67 -4.41
C HIS A 36 12.84 -0.90 -3.01
N CYS A 37 12.21 -0.33 -1.98
CA CYS A 37 12.72 -0.36 -0.60
C CYS A 37 11.77 -1.01 0.40
N ARG A 38 10.61 -1.50 -0.07
CA ARG A 38 9.57 -2.15 0.75
C ARG A 38 9.02 -1.32 1.91
N CYS A 39 9.24 0.00 1.90
CA CYS A 39 8.64 0.90 2.88
C CYS A 39 7.14 1.08 2.59
N ILE A 40 6.35 1.22 3.66
CA ILE A 40 4.92 1.51 3.57
C ILE A 40 4.73 2.97 3.16
N LEU A 41 4.07 3.18 2.01
CA LEU A 41 3.77 4.48 1.42
C LEU A 41 2.39 5.02 1.83
N GLY A 42 1.48 4.13 2.24
CA GLY A 42 0.16 4.52 2.72
C GLY A 42 -0.68 3.32 3.11
N VAL A 43 -1.77 3.57 3.82
CA VAL A 43 -2.76 2.56 4.19
C VAL A 43 -4.15 3.05 3.79
N SER A 44 -4.95 2.17 3.21
CA SER A 44 -6.35 2.43 2.88
C SER A 44 -7.21 1.41 3.63
N ARG A 45 -8.18 1.91 4.41
CA ARG A 45 -9.14 1.07 5.11
C ARG A 45 -10.35 0.90 4.22
N GLY A 46 -10.72 -0.35 3.92
CA GLY A 46 -12.00 -0.61 3.25
C GLY A 46 -13.13 -0.16 4.17
N LYS A 47 -13.93 0.82 3.76
CA LYS A 47 -15.14 1.18 4.52
C LYS A 47 -16.07 -0.02 4.52
N PHE A 48 -16.36 -0.56 5.70
CA PHE A 48 -17.48 -1.46 5.93
C PHE A 48 -18.75 -0.61 5.83
N THR A 49 -19.39 -0.57 4.66
CA THR A 49 -20.78 -0.12 4.55
C THR A 49 -21.64 -1.30 4.99
N GLY A 50 -21.92 -1.37 6.29
CA GLY A 50 -22.99 -2.20 6.84
C GLY A 50 -24.35 -1.59 6.55
#